data_AF-G4TE45-F1
#
_entry.id   AF-G4TE45-F1
#
_cell.length_a   1.000
_cell.length_b   1.000
_cell.length_c   1.000
_cell.angle_alpha   90.00
_cell.angle_beta   90.00
_cell.angle_gamma   90.00
#
_symmetry.space_group_name_H-M   'P 1'
#
loop_
_entity.id
_entity.type
_entity.pdbx_description
1 polymer ?
#
loop_
_entity_poly.entity_id
_entity_poly.type
_entity_poly.pdbx_seq_one_letter_code
_entity_poly.pdbx_strand_id
1 'polypeptide(L)'
;MSQQQGSGSFHTFSVASPKIESPERPFPCPNCPARFQRKRDMERHRRSVHATSLLTSQPYECGGCDERFPRSDARARHWKNNPECEEIRKAREEAKQAE
;
A
#
# COMPACT_ATOMS: atom_id res chain seq x y z
N MET A 1 -37.50 8.83 -4.71
CA MET A 1 -36.18 8.69 -5.35
C MET A 1 -35.24 9.69 -4.69
N SER A 2 -34.11 9.17 -4.19
CA SER A 2 -32.84 9.82 -3.85
C SER A 2 -32.81 11.06 -2.94
N GLN A 3 -32.32 10.82 -1.72
CA GLN A 3 -31.82 11.79 -0.74
C GLN A 3 -30.36 12.19 -1.04
N GLN A 4 -29.91 13.25 -0.31
CA GLN A 4 -28.55 13.78 -0.06
C GLN A 4 -28.15 14.97 -0.95
N GLN A 5 -28.27 16.21 -0.47
CA GLN A 5 -27.56 16.93 0.62
C GLN A 5 -26.09 17.26 0.30
N GLY A 6 -25.81 18.56 0.31
CA GLY A 6 -24.59 19.19 -0.17
C GLY A 6 -23.41 19.15 0.81
N SER A 7 -22.22 19.22 0.21
CA SER A 7 -20.92 19.29 0.88
C SER A 7 -20.72 20.63 1.59
N GLY A 8 -21.09 20.70 2.87
CA GLY A 8 -20.71 21.79 3.78
C GLY A 8 -19.46 21.39 4.57
N SER A 9 -18.31 21.95 4.21
CA SER A 9 -17.06 21.84 4.99
C SER A 9 -17.14 22.80 6.18
N PHE A 10 -17.63 22.31 7.32
CA PHE A 10 -17.65 23.09 8.56
C PHE A 10 -16.27 23.05 9.23
N HIS A 11 -15.50 24.13 9.11
CA HIS A 11 -14.35 24.35 9.99
C HIS A 11 -14.88 24.82 11.35
N THR A 12 -15.14 23.87 12.25
CA THR A 12 -15.47 24.19 13.64
C THR A 12 -14.19 24.58 14.38
N PHE A 13 -14.21 25.77 14.99
CA PHE A 13 -13.13 26.26 15.83
C PHE A 13 -12.93 25.31 17.02
N SER A 14 -11.81 24.59 17.04
CA SER A 14 -11.57 23.54 18.04
C SER A 14 -10.90 24.11 19.29
N VAL A 15 -11.68 24.22 20.36
CA VAL A 15 -11.20 24.45 21.73
C VAL A 15 -10.30 23.29 22.15
N ALA A 16 -9.13 23.62 22.70
CA ALA A 16 -8.20 22.64 23.25
C ALA A 16 -8.88 21.80 24.35
N SER A 17 -8.94 20.48 24.16
CA SER A 17 -9.36 19.50 25.15
C SER A 17 -8.45 18.27 25.07
N PRO A 18 -8.15 17.63 26.22
CA PRO A 18 -7.00 16.76 26.38
C PRO A 18 -7.12 15.48 25.54
N LYS A 19 -6.10 15.23 24.70
CA LYS A 19 -5.78 13.96 24.03
C LYS A 19 -6.99 13.10 23.65
N ILE A 20 -7.96 13.69 22.93
CA ILE A 20 -9.12 12.95 22.45
C ILE A 20 -8.65 12.02 21.33
N GLU A 21 -8.75 10.71 21.57
CA GLU A 21 -8.61 9.69 20.54
C GLU A 21 -9.72 9.92 19.50
N SER A 22 -9.42 10.70 18.45
CA SER A 22 -10.40 10.99 17.40
C SER A 22 -11.02 9.68 16.84
N PRO A 23 -12.36 9.51 16.92
CA PRO A 23 -13.06 8.31 16.49
C PRO A 23 -13.03 8.09 14.97
N GLU A 24 -12.44 9.02 14.22
CA GLU A 24 -12.38 8.99 12.76
C GLU A 24 -11.32 8.00 12.25
N ARG A 25 -10.33 7.62 13.08
CA ARG A 25 -9.29 6.64 12.74
C ARG A 25 -8.89 5.83 13.97
N PRO A 26 -9.73 4.87 14.39
CA PRO A 26 -9.56 4.14 15.65
C PRO A 26 -8.38 3.16 15.65
N PHE A 27 -7.65 3.00 14.53
CA PHE A 27 -6.52 2.07 14.43
C PHE A 27 -5.19 2.82 14.31
N PRO A 28 -4.55 3.19 15.43
CA PRO A 28 -3.21 3.76 15.43
C PRO A 28 -2.15 2.69 15.14
N CYS A 29 -1.07 3.08 14.46
CA CYS A 29 0.12 2.25 14.34
C CYS A 29 0.91 2.28 15.67
N PRO A 30 1.38 1.14 16.19
CA PRO A 30 2.19 1.11 17.42
C PRO A 30 3.64 1.60 17.22
N ASN A 31 4.11 1.69 15.97
CA ASN A 31 5.51 2.02 15.64
C ASN A 31 5.68 3.45 15.12
N CYS A 32 4.60 4.19 14.83
CA CYS A 32 4.66 5.54 14.29
C CYS A 32 3.34 6.31 14.56
N PRO A 33 3.29 7.64 14.36
CA PRO A 33 2.07 8.43 14.61
C PRO A 33 0.97 8.24 13.54
N ALA A 34 1.11 7.29 12.60
CA ALA A 34 0.11 7.05 11.57
C ALA A 34 -1.17 6.43 12.14
N ARG A 35 -2.33 6.90 11.66
CA ARG A 35 -3.66 6.42 12.06
C ARG A 35 -4.47 6.03 10.84
N PHE A 36 -5.18 4.91 10.94
CA PHE A 36 -5.95 4.32 9.85
C PHE A 36 -7.42 4.13 10.25
N GLN A 37 -8.30 4.20 9.25
CA GLN A 37 -9.74 3.99 9.44
C GLN A 37 -10.10 2.51 9.64
N ARG A 38 -9.24 1.58 9.20
CA ARG A 38 -9.50 0.13 9.28
C ARG A 38 -8.27 -0.61 9.80
N LYS A 39 -8.52 -1.65 10.61
CA LYS A 39 -7.47 -2.54 11.15
C LYS A 39 -6.56 -3.10 10.06
N ARG A 40 -7.15 -3.58 8.95
CA ARG A 40 -6.39 -4.14 7.81
C ARG A 40 -5.40 -3.14 7.19
N ASP A 41 -5.77 -1.87 7.15
CA ASP A 41 -4.95 -0.82 6.56
C ASP A 41 -3.76 -0.47 7.47
N MET A 42 -4.00 -0.40 8.80
CA MET A 42 -2.94 -0.25 9.80
C MET A 42 -1.98 -1.44 9.82
N GLU A 43 -2.51 -2.66 9.82
CA GLU A 43 -1.70 -3.87 9.88
C GLU A 43 -0.82 -4.01 8.62
N ARG A 44 -1.38 -3.69 7.44
CA ARG A 44 -0.62 -3.61 6.19
C ARG A 44 0.50 -2.58 6.27
N HIS A 45 0.18 -1.37 6.74
CA HIS A 45 1.20 -0.34 6.93
C HIS A 45 2.32 -0.81 7.86
N ARG A 46 1.97 -1.44 8.99
CA ARG A 46 2.97 -1.99 9.92
C ARG A 46 3.87 -3.03 9.26
N ARG A 47 3.31 -3.96 8.47
CA ARG A 47 4.09 -4.97 7.75
C ARG A 47 4.93 -4.39 6.60
N SER A 48 4.50 -3.32 5.94
CA SER A 48 5.23 -2.77 4.79
C SER A 48 6.26 -1.72 5.17
N VAL A 49 6.01 -0.92 6.22
CA VAL A 49 6.84 0.23 6.60
C VAL A 49 7.72 -0.08 7.81
N HIS A 50 7.26 -0.94 8.72
CA HIS A 50 7.95 -1.24 9.97
C HIS A 50 8.49 -2.67 10.05
N ALA A 51 8.25 -3.52 9.05
CA ALA A 51 8.95 -4.80 8.98
C ALA A 51 10.39 -4.53 8.52
N THR A 52 11.31 -4.65 9.47
CA THR A 52 12.74 -4.30 9.42
C THR A 52 13.59 -5.13 8.44
N SER A 53 12.98 -5.90 7.53
CA SER A 53 13.69 -6.73 6.55
C SER A 53 13.26 -6.33 5.14
N LEU A 54 13.89 -5.29 4.58
CA LEU A 54 13.61 -4.77 3.24
C LEU A 54 13.77 -5.83 2.12
N LEU A 55 14.51 -6.91 2.38
CA LEU A 55 14.67 -8.03 1.46
C LEU A 55 13.46 -9.01 1.47
N THR A 56 12.74 -9.10 2.60
CA THR A 56 11.56 -9.99 2.76
C THR A 56 10.24 -9.23 2.62
N SER A 57 10.24 -7.90 2.85
CA SER A 57 9.06 -7.04 2.78
C SER A 57 8.58 -6.76 1.35
N GLN A 58 9.36 -7.12 0.33
CA GLN A 58 8.97 -7.11 -1.08
C GLN A 58 9.09 -8.51 -1.69
N PRO A 59 8.21 -9.45 -1.32
CA PRO A 59 8.27 -10.82 -1.84
C PRO A 59 7.78 -10.93 -3.29
N TYR A 60 7.23 -9.85 -3.88
CA TYR A 60 6.66 -9.88 -5.22
C TYR A 60 7.61 -9.23 -6.22
N GLU A 61 8.56 -10.00 -6.74
CA GLU A 61 9.38 -9.58 -7.88
C GLU A 61 8.61 -9.65 -9.19
N CYS A 62 8.91 -8.73 -10.10
CA CYS A 62 8.35 -8.72 -11.45
C CYS A 62 8.91 -9.84 -12.33
N GLY A 63 10.16 -10.26 -12.13
CA GLY A 63 10.85 -11.29 -12.91
C GLY A 63 11.29 -10.82 -14.31
N GLY A 64 10.53 -9.91 -14.93
CA GLY A 64 10.91 -9.20 -16.15
C GLY A 64 11.89 -8.05 -15.90
N CYS A 65 11.60 -7.17 -14.95
CA CYS A 65 12.50 -6.10 -14.51
C CYS A 65 13.03 -6.36 -13.09
N ASP A 66 13.97 -5.52 -12.64
CA ASP A 66 14.53 -5.60 -11.27
C ASP A 66 13.58 -5.02 -10.20
N GLU A 67 12.36 -4.64 -10.59
CA GLU A 67 11.40 -4.00 -9.69
C GLU A 67 10.74 -5.02 -8.75
N ARG A 68 10.79 -4.71 -7.45
CA ARG A 68 10.25 -5.52 -6.37
C ARG A 68 9.11 -4.80 -5.69
N PHE A 69 8.01 -5.52 -5.48
CA PHE A 69 6.80 -4.97 -4.91
C PHE A 69 6.51 -5.56 -3.54
N PRO A 70 6.02 -4.72 -2.61
CA PRO A 70 5.58 -5.19 -1.29
C PRO A 70 4.24 -5.94 -1.34
N ARG A 71 3.52 -5.88 -2.46
CA ARG A 71 2.19 -6.49 -2.61
C ARG A 71 1.95 -7.04 -4.01
N SER A 72 1.11 -8.07 -4.10
CA SER A 72 0.69 -8.67 -5.36
C SER A 72 -0.11 -7.70 -6.23
N ASP A 73 -0.95 -6.83 -5.63
CA ASP A 73 -1.73 -5.83 -6.36
C ASP A 73 -0.85 -4.79 -7.05
N ALA A 74 0.24 -4.39 -6.40
CA ALA A 74 1.20 -3.44 -6.95
C ALA A 74 1.97 -4.07 -8.13
N ARG A 75 2.43 -5.32 -7.97
CA ARG A 75 3.05 -6.08 -9.07
C ARG A 75 2.09 -6.26 -10.24
N ALA A 76 0.84 -6.67 -9.99
CA ALA A 76 -0.15 -6.91 -11.04
C ALA A 76 -0.48 -5.63 -11.82
N ARG A 77 -0.55 -4.48 -11.14
CA ARG A 77 -0.71 -3.17 -11.80
C ARG A 77 0.52 -2.79 -12.62
N HIS A 78 1.72 -3.01 -12.10
CA HIS A 78 2.95 -2.80 -12.86
C HIS A 78 2.95 -3.64 -14.14
N TRP A 79 2.65 -4.93 -14.06
CA TRP A 79 2.57 -5.82 -15.23
C TRP A 79 1.56 -5.35 -16.28
N LYS A 80 0.40 -4.87 -15.84
CA LYS A 80 -0.64 -4.37 -16.76
C LYS A 80 -0.23 -3.07 -17.45
N ASN A 81 0.55 -2.23 -16.79
CA ASN A 81 0.98 -0.94 -17.32
C ASN A 81 2.32 -1.00 -18.07
N ASN A 82 3.15 -2.01 -17.76
CA ASN A 82 4.45 -2.26 -18.38
C ASN A 82 4.45 -3.63 -19.08
N PRO A 83 3.81 -3.75 -20.27
CA PRO A 83 3.82 -4.99 -21.03
C PRO A 83 5.22 -5.41 -21.50
N GLU A 84 6.17 -4.47 -21.60
CA GLU A 84 7.58 -4.74 -21.93
C GLU A 84 8.25 -5.74 -20.96
N CYS A 85 7.80 -5.78 -19.71
CA CYS A 85 8.31 -6.74 -18.73
C CYS A 85 7.96 -8.20 -19.06
N GLU A 86 6.94 -8.46 -19.88
CA GLU A 86 6.63 -9.82 -20.34
C GLU A 86 7.73 -10.35 -21.27
N GLU A 87 8.19 -9.52 -22.20
CA GLU A 87 9.21 -9.89 -23.18
C GLU A 87 10.58 -10.06 -22.52
N ILE A 88 10.93 -9.22 -21.55
CA ILE A 88 12.17 -9.38 -20.77
C ILE A 88 12.12 -10.67 -19.94
N ARG A 89 10.95 -11.05 -19.40
CA ARG A 89 10.80 -12.32 -18.66
C ARG A 89 11.02 -13.52 -19.58
N LYS A 90 10.41 -13.52 -20.77
CA LYS A 90 10.61 -14.56 -21.79
C LYS A 90 12.07 -14.67 -22.20
N ALA A 91 12.73 -13.56 -22.52
CA ALA A 91 14.14 -13.54 -22.89
C ALA A 91 15.04 -14.12 -21.79
N ARG A 92 14.75 -13.83 -20.51
CA ARG A 92 15.48 -14.42 -19.37
C ARG A 92 15.17 -15.91 -19.16
N GLU A 93 13.93 -16.35 -19.41
CA GLU A 93 13.55 -17.77 -19.38
C GLU A 93 14.16 -18.57 -20.53
N GLU A 94 14.27 -17.98 -21.72
CA GLU A 94 14.93 -18.58 -22.89
C GLU A 94 16.44 -18.68 -22.69
N ALA A 95 17.07 -17.63 -22.14
CA ALA A 95 18.48 -17.66 -21.77
C ALA A 95 18.80 -18.74 -20.71
N LYS A 96 17.85 -19.04 -19.81
CA LYS A 96 17.98 -20.15 -18.84
C LYS A 96 17.72 -21.53 -19.43
N GLN A 97 17.06 -21.61 -20.58
CA GLN A 97 16.76 -22.89 -21.27
C GLN A 97 17.83 -23.26 -22.31
N ALA A 98 18.74 -22.35 -22.63
CA ALA A 98 19.82 -22.54 -23.60
C ALA A 98 21.14 -23.05 -22.97
N GLU A 99 21.15 -23.32 -21.66
CA GLU A 99 22.24 -23.96 -20.91
C GLU A 99 21.86 -25.40 -20.56
#